data_AF-A0A7S0YLR4-F1
#
_entry.id   AF-A0A7S0YLR4-F1
#
_cell.length_a   1.000
_cell.length_b   1.000
_cell.length_c   1.000
_cell.angle_alpha   90.00
_cell.angle_beta   90.00
_cell.angle_gamma   90.00
#
_symmetry.space_group_name_H-M   'P 1'
#
loop_
_entity.id
_entity.type
_entity.pdbx_description
1 polymer ?
#
loop_
_entity_poly.entity_id
_entity_poly.type
_entity_poly.pdbx_seq_one_letter_code
_entity_poly.pdbx_strand_id
1 'polypeptide(L)'
;MSLKQPMGQKILTNVSVVRLKKGGTRFEIAAYPNMTTAWRKGDEKDLSEVLQIDRVYKDVEKGEFAKSKDLQKAFGKTDQEAICLEILAQGEVQLSERERGAAQESLLKEICTIVADKCINPQSKRPVTVGVVERALSELHFNPNITKPAK
;
A
#
# COMPACT_ATOMS: atom_id res chain seq x y z
N MET A 1 32.58 8.84 27.31
CA MET A 1 31.14 8.73 27.01
C MET A 1 30.99 8.43 25.54
N SER A 2 30.40 7.29 25.16
CA SER A 2 30.20 6.96 23.75
C SER A 2 29.12 7.87 23.16
N LEU A 3 29.45 8.63 22.11
CA LEU A 3 28.47 9.41 21.35
C LEU A 3 27.46 8.43 20.75
N LYS A 4 26.22 8.44 21.27
CA LYS A 4 25.08 7.79 20.61
C LYS A 4 24.72 8.59 19.37
N GLN A 5 25.47 8.39 18.28
CA GLN A 5 25.04 8.83 16.97
C GLN A 5 23.73 8.10 16.63
N PRO A 6 22.74 8.77 16.02
CA PRO A 6 21.53 8.10 15.57
C PRO A 6 21.93 7.09 14.48
N MET A 7 21.98 5.80 14.83
CA MET A 7 22.29 4.69 13.93
C MET A 7 21.18 4.40 12.90
N GLY A 8 20.15 5.25 12.83
CA GLY A 8 19.05 5.12 11.89
C GLY A 8 19.44 5.55 10.48
N GLN A 9 20.42 4.89 9.88
CA GLN A 9 20.71 5.09 8.47
C GLN A 9 19.63 4.34 7.67
N LYS A 10 18.71 5.09 7.07
CA LYS A 10 17.69 4.51 6.18
C LYS A 10 18.39 4.07 4.89
N ILE A 11 18.50 2.76 4.69
CA ILE A 11 19.28 2.15 3.61
C ILE A 11 18.60 2.34 2.25
N LEU A 12 17.26 2.38 2.23
CA LEU A 12 16.45 2.49 1.02
C LEU A 12 15.56 3.75 1.07
N THR A 13 15.65 4.58 0.03
CA THR A 13 14.84 5.78 -0.16
C THR A 13 13.68 5.49 -1.12
N ASN A 14 12.47 5.99 -0.79
CA ASN A 14 11.26 5.89 -1.63
C ASN A 14 10.84 4.46 -2.02
N VAL A 15 10.92 3.52 -1.09
CA VAL A 15 10.42 2.15 -1.27
C VAL A 15 9.03 1.97 -0.68
N SER A 16 8.19 1.22 -1.38
CA SER A 16 6.98 0.62 -0.82
C SER A 16 7.33 -0.76 -0.29
N VAL A 17 6.82 -1.09 0.90
CA VAL A 17 7.09 -2.37 1.55
C VAL A 17 5.89 -3.26 1.39
N VAL A 18 6.08 -4.42 0.78
CA VAL A 18 5.04 -5.47 0.72
C VAL A 18 5.34 -6.49 1.80
N ARG A 19 4.40 -6.71 2.72
CA ARG A 19 4.56 -7.60 3.86
C ARG A 19 3.69 -8.83 3.73
N LEU A 20 4.27 -10.00 3.96
CA LEU A 20 3.56 -11.27 4.11
C LEU A 20 3.98 -11.96 5.41
N LYS A 21 3.01 -12.41 6.20
CA LYS A 21 3.25 -13.22 7.40
C LYS A 21 2.92 -14.69 7.08
N LYS A 22 3.93 -15.55 7.04
CA LYS A 22 3.79 -16.97 6.70
C LYS A 22 4.70 -17.82 7.59
N GLY A 23 4.20 -18.94 8.09
CA GLY A 23 5.00 -19.86 8.93
C GLY A 23 5.46 -19.25 10.27
N GLY A 24 4.74 -18.26 10.81
CA GLY A 24 5.10 -17.57 12.05
C GLY A 24 6.16 -16.47 11.89
N THR A 25 6.81 -16.37 10.73
CA THR A 25 7.78 -15.33 10.38
C THR A 25 7.18 -14.26 9.47
N ARG A 26 7.73 -13.05 9.53
CA ARG A 26 7.39 -11.94 8.63
C ARG A 26 8.42 -11.89 7.51
N PHE A 27 7.93 -11.72 6.30
CA PHE A 27 8.73 -11.52 5.10
C PHE A 27 8.28 -10.23 4.44
N GLU A 28 9.24 -9.47 3.96
CA GLU A 28 9.05 -8.16 3.39
C GLU A 28 9.85 -8.02 2.09
N ILE A 29 9.32 -7.23 1.17
CA ILE A 29 9.97 -6.92 -0.10
C ILE A 29 9.96 -5.41 -0.31
N ALA A 30 11.06 -4.91 -0.85
CA ALA A 30 11.19 -3.53 -1.30
C ALA A 30 10.79 -3.43 -2.78
N ALA A 31 9.65 -2.80 -3.03
CA ALA A 31 9.11 -2.56 -4.36
C ALA A 31 8.99 -1.06 -4.66
N TYR A 32 8.93 -0.72 -5.94
CA TYR A 32 8.62 0.64 -6.35
C TYR A 32 7.12 0.92 -6.11
N PRO A 33 6.76 2.07 -5.50
CA PRO A 33 5.38 2.28 -5.04
C PRO A 33 4.32 2.27 -6.15
N ASN A 34 4.61 2.89 -7.29
CA ASN A 34 3.68 2.95 -8.41
C ASN A 34 3.50 1.58 -9.08
N MET A 35 4.59 0.81 -9.18
CA MET A 35 4.61 -0.47 -9.91
C MET A 35 3.93 -1.59 -9.13
N THR A 36 3.92 -1.53 -7.79
CA THR A 36 3.20 -2.50 -6.96
C THR A 36 1.68 -2.47 -7.23
N THR A 37 1.14 -1.28 -7.49
CA THR A 37 -0.29 -1.11 -7.80
C THR A 37 -0.59 -1.53 -9.24
N ALA A 38 0.30 -1.22 -10.19
CA ALA A 38 0.20 -1.66 -11.58
C ALA A 38 0.25 -3.19 -11.72
N TRP A 39 1.14 -3.84 -10.94
CA TRP A 39 1.23 -5.30 -10.87
C TRP A 39 -0.09 -5.94 -10.45
N ARG A 40 -0.77 -5.39 -9.43
CA ARG A 40 -2.08 -5.89 -8.99
C ARG A 40 -3.19 -5.68 -10.02
N LYS A 41 -3.07 -4.65 -10.88
CA LYS A 41 -3.98 -4.43 -12.01
C LYS A 41 -3.70 -5.38 -13.19
N GLY A 42 -2.51 -6.00 -13.21
CA GLY A 42 -2.07 -6.91 -14.27
C GLY A 42 -1.40 -6.21 -15.46
N ASP A 43 -1.05 -4.92 -15.30
CA ASP A 43 -0.47 -4.10 -16.37
C ASP A 43 1.01 -4.40 -16.60
N GLU A 44 1.74 -4.81 -15.55
CA GLU A 44 3.18 -5.08 -15.59
C GLU A 44 3.48 -6.55 -15.28
N LYS A 45 4.48 -7.14 -15.96
CA LYS A 45 4.83 -8.57 -15.87
C LYS A 45 6.28 -8.85 -15.50
N ASP A 46 7.15 -7.85 -15.57
CA ASP A 46 8.58 -8.02 -15.30
C ASP A 46 8.90 -7.70 -13.84
N LEU A 47 9.47 -8.68 -13.13
CA LEU A 47 9.79 -8.55 -11.70
C LEU A 47 10.85 -7.48 -11.43
N SER A 48 11.86 -7.41 -12.29
CA SER A 48 13.01 -6.50 -12.12
C SER A 48 12.63 -5.03 -12.26
N GLU A 49 11.49 -4.71 -12.88
CA GLU A 49 10.98 -3.33 -12.96
C GLU A 49 10.11 -2.98 -11.74
N VAL A 50 9.47 -3.97 -11.13
CA VAL A 50 8.62 -3.80 -9.95
C VAL A 50 9.44 -3.76 -8.67
N LEU A 51 10.47 -4.59 -8.57
CA LEU A 51 11.31 -4.75 -7.38
C LEU A 51 12.57 -3.93 -7.50
N GLN A 52 13.00 -3.32 -6.40
CA GLN A 52 14.30 -2.66 -6.35
C GLN A 52 15.44 -3.67 -6.19
N ILE A 53 15.16 -4.75 -5.46
CA ILE A 53 16.11 -5.84 -5.17
C ILE A 53 15.31 -7.15 -5.17
N ASP A 54 15.77 -8.13 -5.96
CA ASP A 54 15.15 -9.46 -6.10
C ASP A 54 15.43 -10.39 -4.90
N ARG A 55 15.47 -9.82 -3.69
CA ARG A 55 15.72 -10.55 -2.45
C ARG A 55 14.63 -10.29 -1.42
N VAL A 56 14.33 -11.32 -0.65
CA VAL A 56 13.35 -11.25 0.43
C VAL A 56 14.02 -10.78 1.73
N TYR A 57 13.43 -9.76 2.34
CA TYR A 57 13.82 -9.22 3.63
C TYR A 57 12.97 -9.85 4.74
N LYS A 58 13.53 -9.89 5.94
CA LYS A 58 12.77 -10.06 7.17
C LYS A 58 12.30 -8.71 7.72
N ASP A 59 13.08 -7.66 7.48
CA ASP A 59 12.79 -6.28 7.84
C ASP A 59 13.50 -5.35 6.83
N VAL A 60 12.73 -4.63 6.02
CA VAL A 60 13.26 -3.73 4.97
C VAL A 60 13.89 -2.47 5.59
N GLU A 61 13.37 -1.97 6.72
CA GLU A 61 13.90 -0.78 7.37
C GLU A 61 15.29 -1.02 7.97
N LYS A 62 15.49 -2.23 8.51
CA LYS A 62 16.80 -2.67 9.04
C LYS A 62 17.74 -3.25 7.98
N GLY A 63 17.23 -3.54 6.78
CA GLY A 63 17.98 -4.25 5.73
C GLY A 63 18.36 -5.69 6.12
N GLU A 64 17.57 -6.34 6.99
CA GLU A 64 17.82 -7.73 7.41
C GLU A 64 17.27 -8.70 6.36
N PHE A 65 18.14 -9.46 5.70
CA PHE A 65 17.71 -10.48 4.73
C PHE A 65 17.16 -11.74 5.41
N ALA A 66 16.17 -12.37 4.77
CA ALA A 66 15.65 -13.65 5.22
C ALA A 66 16.67 -14.78 4.99
N LYS A 67 16.85 -15.66 5.98
CA LYS A 67 17.73 -16.83 5.84
C LYS A 67 17.05 -17.88 4.95
N SER A 68 17.84 -18.57 4.11
CA SER A 68 17.32 -19.64 3.23
C SER A 68 16.59 -20.75 4.00
N LYS A 69 17.00 -21.04 5.25
CA LYS A 69 16.31 -22.00 6.12
C LYS A 69 14.88 -21.57 6.47
N ASP A 70 14.66 -20.28 6.68
CA ASP A 70 13.34 -19.74 7.05
C ASP A 70 12.43 -19.64 5.82
N LEU A 71 13.01 -19.26 4.67
CA LEU A 71 12.34 -19.27 3.37
C LEU A 71 11.85 -20.69 3.02
N GLN A 72 12.71 -21.69 3.17
CA GLN A 72 12.34 -23.07 2.85
C GLN A 72 11.29 -23.64 3.80
N LYS A 73 11.30 -23.25 5.08
CA LYS A 73 10.25 -23.65 6.04
C LYS A 73 8.90 -22.99 5.77
N ALA A 74 8.88 -21.73 5.33
CA ALA A 74 7.65 -20.98 5.13
C ALA A 74 7.02 -21.17 3.75
N PHE A 75 7.85 -21.27 2.71
CA PHE A 75 7.42 -21.34 1.30
C PHE A 75 7.64 -22.71 0.66
N GLY A 76 8.44 -23.59 1.27
CA GLY A 76 8.81 -24.88 0.67
C GLY A 76 9.75 -24.76 -0.55
N LYS A 77 10.18 -23.54 -0.87
CA LYS A 77 11.04 -23.19 -2.00
C LYS A 77 12.28 -22.45 -1.50
N THR A 78 13.36 -22.55 -2.25
CA THR A 78 14.61 -21.82 -2.00
C THR A 78 14.81 -20.68 -3.00
N ASP A 79 14.06 -20.71 -4.10
CA ASP A 79 14.13 -19.70 -5.14
C ASP A 79 13.52 -18.37 -4.67
N GLN A 80 14.31 -17.31 -4.72
CA GLN A 80 13.91 -16.00 -4.19
C GLN A 80 12.92 -15.30 -5.13
N GLU A 81 13.05 -15.47 -6.44
CA GLU A 81 12.16 -14.86 -7.43
C GLU A 81 10.74 -15.40 -7.31
N ALA A 82 10.59 -16.74 -7.25
CA ALA A 82 9.30 -17.38 -7.02
C ALA A 82 8.64 -16.97 -5.69
N ILE A 83 9.43 -16.76 -4.64
CA ILE A 83 8.92 -16.29 -3.34
C ILE A 83 8.49 -14.82 -3.44
N CYS A 84 9.25 -13.99 -4.16
CA CYS A 84 8.89 -12.60 -4.38
C CYS A 84 7.55 -12.45 -5.10
N LEU A 85 7.32 -13.26 -6.13
CA LEU A 85 6.04 -13.36 -6.83
C LEU A 85 4.88 -13.72 -5.88
N GLU A 86 5.09 -14.70 -5.01
CA GLU A 86 4.06 -15.13 -4.06
C GLU A 86 3.74 -14.05 -3.02
N ILE A 87 4.76 -13.34 -2.53
CA ILE A 87 4.60 -12.21 -1.60
C ILE A 87 3.94 -11.01 -2.30
N LEU A 88 4.24 -10.73 -3.57
CA LEU A 88 3.55 -9.67 -4.31
C LEU A 88 2.05 -9.98 -4.50
N ALA A 89 1.72 -11.25 -4.74
CA ALA A 89 0.35 -11.69 -4.97
C ALA A 89 -0.49 -11.74 -3.67
N GLN A 90 0.07 -12.27 -2.57
CA GLN A 90 -0.65 -12.50 -1.32
C GLN A 90 -0.37 -11.46 -0.22
N GLY A 91 0.73 -10.73 -0.34
CA GLY A 91 1.19 -9.79 0.67
C GLY A 91 0.37 -8.50 0.71
N GLU A 92 0.38 -7.84 1.86
CA GLU A 92 -0.24 -6.54 2.06
C GLU A 92 0.76 -5.43 1.73
N VAL A 93 0.34 -4.48 0.89
CA VAL A 93 1.15 -3.31 0.54
C VAL A 93 1.05 -2.29 1.68
N GLN A 94 2.17 -1.99 2.30
CA GLN A 94 2.27 -0.93 3.28
C GLN A 94 2.46 0.41 2.54
N LEU A 95 1.35 1.12 2.36
CA LEU A 95 1.36 2.45 1.76
C LEU A 95 2.09 3.44 2.68
N SER A 96 2.87 4.33 2.09
CA SER A 96 3.44 5.47 2.80
C SER A 96 2.32 6.40 3.28
N GLU A 97 2.55 7.20 4.33
CA GLU A 97 1.55 8.17 4.82
C GLU A 97 1.06 9.11 3.72
N ARG A 98 1.97 9.54 2.84
CA ARG A 98 1.67 10.43 1.71
C ARG A 98 0.76 9.76 0.69
N GLU A 99 1.03 8.51 0.36
CA GLU A 99 0.23 7.71 -0.59
C GLU A 99 -1.12 7.36 -0.01
N ARG A 100 -1.17 7.03 1.28
CA ARG A 100 -2.41 6.81 2.01
C ARG A 100 -3.30 8.05 1.97
N GLY A 101 -2.72 9.24 2.19
CA GLY A 101 -3.44 10.52 2.07
C GLY A 101 -4.00 10.76 0.67
N ALA A 102 -3.19 10.55 -0.37
CA ALA A 102 -3.63 10.68 -1.76
C ALA A 102 -4.75 9.69 -2.13
N ALA A 103 -4.65 8.44 -1.66
CA ALA A 103 -5.68 7.43 -1.87
C ALA A 103 -7.00 7.79 -1.16
N GLN A 104 -6.92 8.31 0.07
CA GLN A 104 -8.09 8.79 0.80
C GLN A 104 -8.74 9.99 0.10
N GLU A 105 -7.95 10.95 -0.37
CA GLU A 105 -8.47 12.12 -1.08
C GLU A 105 -9.15 11.73 -2.40
N SER A 106 -8.56 10.80 -3.16
CA SER A 106 -9.17 10.27 -4.38
C SER A 106 -10.50 9.57 -4.09
N LEU A 107 -10.52 8.73 -3.05
CA LEU A 107 -11.73 8.00 -2.62
C LEU A 107 -12.83 8.97 -2.14
N LEU A 108 -12.47 10.02 -1.40
CA LEU A 108 -13.42 11.06 -0.99
C LEU A 108 -14.04 11.75 -2.21
N LYS A 109 -13.21 12.14 -3.19
CA LYS A 109 -13.69 12.78 -4.43
C LYS A 109 -14.66 11.88 -5.20
N GLU A 110 -14.36 10.58 -5.30
CA GLU A 110 -15.26 9.60 -5.91
C GLU A 110 -16.58 9.48 -5.15
N ILE A 111 -16.54 9.35 -3.82
CA ILE A 111 -17.75 9.29 -2.97
C ILE A 111 -18.58 10.57 -3.15
N CYS A 112 -17.97 11.75 -3.11
CA CYS A 112 -18.65 13.02 -3.30
C CYS A 112 -19.37 13.08 -4.65
N THR A 113 -18.73 12.57 -5.71
CA THR A 113 -19.29 12.53 -7.06
C THR A 113 -20.51 11.59 -7.12
N ILE A 114 -20.39 10.38 -6.56
CA ILE A 114 -21.48 9.39 -6.53
C ILE A 114 -22.68 9.91 -5.71
N VAL A 115 -22.43 10.57 -4.58
CA VAL A 115 -23.47 11.13 -3.72
C VAL A 115 -24.14 12.32 -4.41
N ALA A 116 -23.37 13.21 -5.05
CA ALA A 116 -23.91 14.34 -5.81
C ALA A 116 -24.85 13.87 -6.94
N ASP A 117 -24.49 12.81 -7.65
CA ASP A 117 -25.33 12.23 -8.71
C ASP A 117 -26.64 11.62 -8.19
N LYS A 118 -26.65 11.13 -6.95
CA LYS A 118 -27.83 10.46 -6.35
C LYS A 118 -28.69 11.37 -5.48
N CYS A 119 -28.19 12.56 -5.10
CA CYS A 119 -28.86 13.44 -4.16
C CYS A 119 -29.47 14.68 -4.83
N ILE A 120 -30.71 14.98 -4.46
CA ILE A 120 -31.45 16.18 -4.89
C ILE A 120 -31.80 16.98 -3.65
N ASN A 121 -31.68 18.31 -3.72
CA ASN A 121 -32.08 19.18 -2.63
C ASN A 121 -33.62 19.20 -2.50
N PRO A 122 -34.19 18.86 -1.32
CA PRO A 122 -35.64 18.74 -1.15
C PRO A 122 -36.39 20.08 -1.27
N GLN A 123 -35.75 21.21 -0.97
CA GLN A 123 -36.40 22.53 -1.03
C GLN A 123 -36.40 23.11 -2.44
N SER A 124 -35.29 22.99 -3.17
CA SER A 124 -35.14 23.58 -4.51
C SER A 124 -35.42 22.60 -5.65
N LYS A 125 -35.53 21.29 -5.36
CA LYS A 125 -35.59 20.19 -6.33
C LYS A 125 -34.43 20.19 -7.34
N ARG A 126 -33.31 20.84 -7.02
CA ARG A 126 -32.12 20.90 -7.86
C ARG A 126 -31.08 19.86 -7.42
N PRO A 127 -30.24 19.34 -8.33
CA PRO A 127 -29.13 18.46 -7.97
C PRO A 127 -28.17 19.14 -6.98
N VAL A 128 -27.62 18.35 -6.06
CA VAL A 128 -26.60 18.83 -5.12
C VAL A 128 -25.25 18.88 -5.82
N THR A 129 -24.45 19.92 -5.60
CA THR A 129 -23.10 20.01 -6.17
C THR A 129 -22.07 19.30 -5.29
N VAL A 130 -21.01 18.78 -5.91
CA VAL A 130 -19.91 18.05 -5.23
C VAL A 130 -19.33 18.86 -4.05
N GLY A 131 -19.13 20.17 -4.22
CA GLY A 131 -18.58 21.01 -3.16
C GLY A 131 -19.47 21.18 -1.92
N VAL A 132 -20.80 21.02 -2.05
CA VAL A 132 -21.71 21.02 -0.90
C VAL A 132 -21.57 19.70 -0.13
N VAL A 133 -21.46 18.58 -0.85
CA VAL A 133 -21.24 17.25 -0.25
C VAL A 133 -19.90 17.17 0.46
N GLU A 134 -18.84 17.73 -0.12
CA GLU A 134 -17.50 17.76 0.46
C GLU A 134 -17.46 18.52 1.79
N ARG A 135 -18.13 19.67 1.87
CA ARG A 135 -18.27 20.44 3.11
C ARG A 135 -19.05 19.66 4.17
N ALA A 136 -20.18 19.06 3.78
CA ALA A 136 -20.99 18.25 4.68
C ALA A 136 -20.21 17.04 5.24
N LEU A 137 -19.44 16.34 4.40
CA LEU A 137 -18.59 15.22 4.84
C LEU A 137 -17.45 15.68 5.77
N SER A 138 -16.91 16.87 5.54
CA SER A 138 -15.88 17.48 6.40
C SER A 138 -16.43 17.81 7.79
N GLU A 139 -17.64 18.36 7.87
CA GLU A 139 -18.35 18.65 9.12
C GLU A 139 -18.75 17.39 9.89
N LEU A 140 -19.12 16.33 9.16
CA LEU A 140 -19.45 15.02 9.73
C LEU A 140 -18.23 14.21 10.15
N HIS A 141 -17.01 14.71 9.90
CA HIS A 141 -15.74 14.01 10.14
C HIS A 141 -15.72 12.58 9.59
N PHE A 142 -16.27 12.41 8.38
CA PHE A 142 -16.35 11.09 7.75
C PHE A 142 -14.95 10.61 7.35
N ASN A 143 -14.52 9.47 7.90
CA ASN A 143 -13.22 8.87 7.58
C ASN A 143 -13.41 7.66 6.65
N PRO A 144 -13.06 7.77 5.35
CA PRO A 144 -13.29 6.71 4.39
C PRO A 144 -12.27 5.60 4.57
N ASN A 145 -12.73 4.36 4.41
CA ASN A 145 -11.86 3.18 4.49
C ASN A 145 -11.34 2.82 3.10
N ILE A 146 -10.02 2.93 2.90
CA ILE A 146 -9.32 2.66 1.63
C ILE A 146 -9.48 1.20 1.18
N THR A 147 -9.75 0.28 2.11
CA THR A 147 -9.94 -1.15 1.78
C THR A 147 -11.31 -1.46 1.18
N LYS A 148 -12.24 -0.50 1.18
CA LYS A 148 -13.59 -0.67 0.62
C LYS A 148 -13.75 0.19 -0.63
N PRO A 149 -14.40 -0.33 -1.69
CA PRO A 149 -14.71 0.48 -2.86
C PRO A 149 -15.68 1.62 -2.51
N ALA A 150 -15.65 2.69 -3.30
CA ALA A 150 -16.51 3.86 -3.11
C ALA A 150 -18.01 3.61 -3.38
N LYS A 151 -18.39 2.44 -3.95
CA LYS A 151 -19.72 2.15 -4.47
C LYS A 151 -20.58 1.31 -3.51
#